data_AF-A0A4P7JDK6-F1
#
_entry.id   AF-A0A4P7JDK6-F1
#
_cell.length_a   1.000
_cell.length_b   1.000
_cell.length_c   1.000
_cell.angle_alpha   90.00
_cell.angle_beta   90.00
_cell.angle_gamma   90.00
#
_symmetry.space_group_name_H-M   'P 1'
#
loop_
_entity.id
_entity.type
_entity.pdbx_description
1 polymer ?
#
loop_
_entity_poly.entity_id
_entity_poly.type
_entity_poly.pdbx_seq_one_letter_code
_entity_poly.pdbx_strand_id
1 'polypeptide(L)'
;MADADDILNARRTELETIDQAIMGEVIGVAQAIGDLRKALDALDGHLDEREFESAAALGYQDIASAFIFLQRTLGGLQSAEHNRHEFISSIAEQLQCAHEDAEPLVTARLQCLEPKQALNGEELAASKARLQQRLDEMIG
;
A
#
# COMPACT_ATOMS: atom_id res chain seq x y z
N MET A 1 -25.79 -26.49 3.31
CA MET A 1 -24.94 -25.29 3.42
C MET A 1 -23.76 -25.52 2.51
N ALA A 2 -23.47 -24.60 1.61
CA ALA A 2 -22.21 -24.64 0.88
C ALA A 2 -21.06 -24.46 1.88
N ASP A 3 -19.99 -25.22 1.70
CA ASP A 3 -18.80 -25.06 2.53
C ASP A 3 -18.14 -23.71 2.18
N ALA A 4 -17.80 -22.91 3.20
CA ALA A 4 -17.16 -21.62 3.01
C ALA A 4 -15.83 -21.76 2.26
N ASP A 5 -15.12 -22.87 2.50
CA ASP A 5 -13.87 -23.16 1.82
C ASP A 5 -14.08 -23.39 0.32
N ASP A 6 -15.15 -24.08 -0.08
CA ASP A 6 -15.47 -24.34 -1.49
C ASP A 6 -15.84 -23.04 -2.22
N ILE A 7 -16.65 -22.17 -1.60
CA ILE A 7 -17.01 -20.87 -2.17
C ILE A 7 -15.78 -20.00 -2.36
N LEU A 8 -14.96 -19.85 -1.33
CA LEU A 8 -13.76 -19.00 -1.38
C LEU A 8 -12.72 -19.55 -2.34
N ASN A 9 -12.59 -20.88 -2.46
CA ASN A 9 -11.72 -21.50 -3.46
C ASN A 9 -12.22 -21.26 -4.89
N ALA A 10 -13.54 -21.30 -5.12
CA ALA A 10 -14.12 -21.00 -6.42
C ALA A 10 -13.91 -19.53 -6.83
N ARG A 11 -13.81 -18.62 -5.86
CA ARG A 11 -13.62 -17.16 -6.07
C ARG A 11 -12.19 -16.67 -5.79
N ARG A 12 -11.20 -17.56 -5.85
CA ARG A 12 -9.80 -17.24 -5.55
C ARG A 12 -9.26 -16.08 -6.38
N THR A 13 -9.59 -16.02 -7.67
CA THR A 13 -9.11 -14.94 -8.55
C THR A 13 -9.62 -13.56 -8.13
N GLU A 14 -10.82 -13.48 -7.56
CA GLU A 14 -11.37 -12.23 -7.04
C GLU A 14 -10.62 -11.82 -5.76
N LEU A 15 -10.31 -12.77 -4.86
CA LEU A 15 -9.47 -12.53 -3.69
C LEU A 15 -8.08 -12.00 -4.08
N GLU A 16 -7.42 -12.65 -5.05
CA GLU A 16 -6.12 -12.23 -5.56
C GLU A 16 -6.17 -10.82 -6.16
N THR A 17 -7.28 -10.47 -6.83
CA THR A 17 -7.48 -9.13 -7.41
C THR A 17 -7.61 -8.08 -6.30
N ILE A 18 -8.34 -8.39 -5.22
CA ILE A 18 -8.47 -7.50 -4.06
C ILE A 18 -7.12 -7.31 -3.37
N ASP A 19 -6.37 -8.40 -3.12
CA ASP A 19 -5.02 -8.35 -2.54
C ASP A 19 -4.09 -7.45 -3.37
N GLN A 20 -4.07 -7.64 -4.68
CA GLN A 20 -3.24 -6.86 -5.59
C GLN A 20 -3.64 -5.38 -5.62
N ALA A 21 -4.94 -5.08 -5.61
CA ALA A 21 -5.43 -3.71 -5.59
C ALA A 21 -5.00 -2.99 -4.30
N ILE A 22 -5.22 -3.60 -3.14
CA ILE A 22 -4.82 -3.03 -1.86
C ILE A 22 -3.30 -2.82 -1.81
N MET A 23 -2.51 -3.84 -2.16
CA MET A 23 -1.06 -3.75 -2.11
C MET A 23 -0.48 -2.74 -3.10
N GLY A 24 -1.07 -2.64 -4.30
CA GLY A 24 -0.68 -1.65 -5.31
C GLY A 24 -0.86 -0.23 -4.78
N GLU A 25 -2.00 0.06 -4.14
CA GLU A 25 -2.27 1.37 -3.57
C GLU A 25 -1.41 1.66 -2.34
N VAL A 26 -1.16 0.67 -1.47
CA VAL A 26 -0.21 0.82 -0.34
C VAL A 26 1.20 1.19 -0.83
N ILE A 27 1.67 0.56 -1.91
CA ILE A 27 2.96 0.91 -2.52
C ILE A 27 2.92 2.34 -3.08
N GLY A 28 1.84 2.72 -3.78
CA GLY A 28 1.65 4.08 -4.28
C GLY A 28 1.67 5.12 -3.17
N VAL A 29 0.97 4.87 -2.05
CA VAL A 29 0.97 5.74 -0.86
C VAL A 29 2.39 5.87 -0.30
N ALA A 30 3.12 4.77 -0.16
CA ALA A 30 4.49 4.80 0.35
C ALA A 30 5.44 5.62 -0.54
N GLN A 31 5.30 5.48 -1.88
CA GLN A 31 6.04 6.29 -2.84
C GLN A 31 5.69 7.78 -2.71
N ALA A 32 4.40 8.11 -2.68
CA ALA A 32 3.93 9.48 -2.56
C ALA A 32 4.41 10.16 -1.26
N ILE A 33 4.39 9.44 -0.14
CA ILE A 33 4.96 9.92 1.14
C ILE A 33 6.46 10.17 1.00
N GLY A 34 7.19 9.25 0.35
CA GLY A 34 8.63 9.39 0.11
C GLY A 34 8.96 10.63 -0.70
N ASP A 35 8.23 10.88 -1.78
CA ASP A 35 8.46 12.03 -2.65
C ASP A 35 8.03 13.35 -1.99
N LEU A 36 6.95 13.35 -1.22
CA LEU A 36 6.56 14.52 -0.43
C LEU A 36 7.62 14.88 0.61
N ARG A 37 8.21 13.88 1.29
CA ARG A 37 9.32 14.12 2.24
C ARG A 37 10.51 14.76 1.55
N LYS A 38 10.96 14.21 0.41
CA LYS A 38 12.07 14.80 -0.35
C LYS A 38 11.80 16.25 -0.77
N ALA A 39 10.58 16.55 -1.20
CA ALA A 39 10.22 17.91 -1.60
C ALA A 39 10.19 18.88 -0.41
N LEU A 40 9.76 18.41 0.76
CA LEU A 40 9.80 19.19 2.00
C LEU A 40 11.23 19.38 2.53
N ASP A 41 12.09 18.37 2.42
CA ASP A 41 13.51 18.48 2.77
C ASP A 41 14.22 19.49 1.86
N ALA A 42 13.90 19.51 0.56
CA ALA A 42 14.41 20.50 -0.38
C ALA A 42 13.92 21.92 -0.06
N LEU A 43 12.65 22.06 0.33
CA LEU A 43 12.10 23.34 0.78
C LEU A 43 12.86 23.88 1.99
N ASP A 44 13.11 23.03 2.99
CA ASP A 44 13.87 23.41 4.19
C ASP A 44 15.27 23.91 3.83
N GLY A 45 15.97 23.20 2.93
CA GLY A 45 17.28 23.60 2.41
C GLY A 45 17.28 24.99 1.75
N HIS A 46 16.32 25.26 0.86
CA HIS A 46 16.21 26.59 0.24
C HIS A 46 15.90 27.70 1.25
N LEU A 47 15.12 27.41 2.30
CA LEU A 47 14.83 28.38 3.35
C LEU A 47 16.06 28.70 4.19
N ASP A 48 16.86 27.70 4.54
CA ASP A 48 18.13 27.86 5.25
C ASP A 48 19.13 28.70 4.44
N GLU A 49 19.18 28.48 3.13
CA GLU A 49 20.03 29.23 2.19
C GLU A 49 19.45 30.60 1.78
N ARG A 50 18.23 30.93 2.26
CA ARG A 50 17.49 32.17 1.94
C ARG A 50 17.15 32.32 0.46
N GLU A 51 16.99 31.21 -0.26
CA GLU A 51 16.59 31.15 -1.66
C GLU A 51 15.06 31.18 -1.79
N PHE A 52 14.46 32.30 -1.38
CA PHE A 52 13.01 32.40 -1.23
C PHE A 52 12.21 32.21 -2.53
N GLU A 53 12.77 32.60 -3.68
CA GLU A 53 12.13 32.40 -4.98
C GLU A 53 12.06 30.90 -5.34
N SER A 54 13.15 30.16 -5.13
CA SER A 54 13.21 28.71 -5.31
C SER A 54 12.27 27.99 -4.33
N ALA A 55 12.29 28.39 -3.05
CA ALA A 55 11.39 27.85 -2.03
C ALA A 55 9.91 28.06 -2.39
N ALA A 56 9.55 29.25 -2.89
CA ALA A 56 8.19 29.55 -3.32
C ALA A 56 7.78 28.72 -4.56
N ALA A 57 8.70 28.49 -5.50
CA ALA A 57 8.45 27.69 -6.69
C ALA A 57 8.16 26.21 -6.35
N LEU A 58 8.90 25.61 -5.41
CA LEU A 58 8.70 24.23 -4.97
C LEU A 58 7.29 23.94 -4.46
N GLY A 59 6.67 24.91 -3.78
CA GLY A 59 5.30 24.78 -3.26
C GLY A 59 4.27 24.45 -4.34
N TYR A 60 4.36 25.11 -5.50
CA TYR A 60 3.44 24.92 -6.61
C TYR A 60 3.84 23.79 -7.58
N GLN A 61 5.06 23.26 -7.43
CA GLN A 61 5.61 22.21 -8.29
C GLN A 61 5.64 20.88 -7.54
N ASP A 62 6.80 20.54 -6.97
CA ASP A 62 7.07 19.20 -6.45
C ASP A 62 6.22 18.87 -5.23
N ILE A 63 5.99 19.83 -4.34
CA ILE A 63 5.16 19.63 -3.14
C ILE A 63 3.70 19.39 -3.55
N ALA A 64 3.15 20.24 -4.41
CA ALA A 64 1.78 20.09 -4.91
C ALA A 64 1.60 18.77 -5.67
N SER A 65 2.55 18.43 -6.55
CA SER A 65 2.53 17.19 -7.32
C SER A 65 2.55 15.95 -6.43
N ALA A 66 3.48 15.89 -5.46
CA ALA A 66 3.58 14.78 -4.52
C ALA A 66 2.32 14.67 -3.63
N PHE A 67 1.76 15.80 -3.21
CA PHE A 67 0.53 15.83 -2.43
C PHE A 67 -0.69 15.32 -3.24
N ILE A 68 -0.84 15.74 -4.49
CA ILE A 68 -1.91 15.25 -5.38
C ILE A 68 -1.77 13.74 -5.59
N PHE A 69 -0.55 13.25 -5.79
CA PHE A 69 -0.30 11.82 -5.95
C PHE A 69 -0.63 11.04 -4.68
N LEU A 70 -0.32 11.58 -3.50
CA LEU A 70 -0.73 11.00 -2.21
C LEU A 70 -2.25 10.94 -2.07
N GLN A 71 -2.96 12.02 -2.41
CA GLN A 71 -4.42 12.02 -2.38
C GLN A 71 -5.02 10.97 -3.33
N ARG A 72 -4.46 10.84 -4.53
CA ARG A 72 -4.91 9.86 -5.52
C ARG A 72 -4.75 8.43 -5.00
N THR A 73 -3.59 8.09 -4.46
CA THR A 73 -3.29 6.73 -3.97
C THR A 73 -4.08 6.39 -2.71
N LEU A 74 -4.33 7.36 -1.83
CA LEU A 74 -5.27 7.18 -0.71
C LEU A 74 -6.71 6.97 -1.17
N GLY A 75 -7.16 7.69 -2.21
CA GLY A 75 -8.47 7.46 -2.81
C GLY A 75 -8.59 6.09 -3.49
N GLY A 76 -7.52 5.63 -4.13
CA GLY A 76 -7.41 4.26 -4.65
C GLY A 76 -7.50 3.22 -3.54
N LEU A 77 -6.75 3.40 -2.46
CA LEU A 77 -6.79 2.51 -1.30
C LEU A 77 -8.18 2.44 -0.65
N GLN A 78 -8.86 3.59 -0.51
CA GLN A 78 -10.24 3.64 -0.04
C GLN A 78 -11.19 2.84 -0.95
N SER A 79 -11.01 2.96 -2.27
CA SER A 79 -11.81 2.21 -3.24
C SER A 79 -11.55 0.71 -3.17
N ALA A 80 -10.29 0.30 -2.97
CA ALA A 80 -9.92 -1.11 -2.80
C ALA A 80 -10.51 -1.71 -1.52
N GLU A 81 -10.50 -0.97 -0.41
CA GLU A 81 -11.16 -1.37 0.84
C GLU A 81 -12.69 -1.48 0.67
N HIS A 82 -13.30 -0.58 -0.09
CA HIS A 82 -14.72 -0.67 -0.40
C HIS A 82 -15.05 -1.95 -1.19
N ASN A 83 -14.28 -2.24 -2.24
CA ASN A 83 -14.44 -3.47 -3.02
C ASN A 83 -14.28 -4.74 -2.16
N ARG A 84 -13.35 -4.72 -1.19
CA ARG A 84 -13.19 -5.81 -0.21
C ARG A 84 -14.47 -6.00 0.61
N HIS A 85 -15.09 -4.93 1.08
CA HIS A 85 -16.33 -4.98 1.86
C HIS A 85 -17.52 -5.49 1.02
N GLU A 86 -17.63 -5.06 -0.24
CA GLU A 86 -18.63 -5.59 -1.17
C GLU A 86 -18.44 -7.09 -1.43
N PHE A 87 -17.19 -7.54 -1.59
CA PHE A 87 -16.87 -8.95 -1.75
C PHE A 87 -17.27 -9.77 -0.52
N ILE A 88 -16.96 -9.31 0.70
CA ILE A 88 -17.38 -9.98 1.93
C ILE A 88 -18.89 -10.07 2.02
N SER A 89 -19.61 -8.99 1.71
CA SER A 89 -21.08 -8.97 1.69
C SER A 89 -21.64 -10.00 0.71
N SER A 90 -21.05 -10.10 -0.49
CA SER A 90 -21.42 -11.11 -1.48
C SER A 90 -21.17 -12.54 -1.01
N ILE A 91 -20.10 -12.80 -0.26
CA ILE A 91 -19.84 -14.12 0.35
C ILE A 91 -20.87 -14.41 1.45
N ALA A 92 -21.17 -13.43 2.30
CA ALA A 92 -22.17 -13.57 3.36
C ALA A 92 -23.56 -13.93 2.81
N GLU A 93 -23.98 -13.30 1.70
CA GLU A 93 -25.22 -13.62 1.00
C GLU A 93 -25.26 -15.08 0.52
N GLN A 94 -24.16 -15.58 -0.05
CA GLN A 94 -24.08 -16.97 -0.52
C GLN A 94 -24.07 -17.98 0.63
N LEU A 95 -23.44 -17.63 1.75
CA LEU A 95 -23.40 -18.43 2.97
C LEU A 95 -24.69 -18.31 3.80
N GLN A 96 -25.55 -17.36 3.48
CA GLN A 96 -26.76 -17.01 4.24
C GLN A 96 -26.44 -16.65 5.71
N CYS A 97 -25.36 -15.91 5.94
CA CYS A 97 -24.94 -15.42 7.25
C CYS A 97 -24.82 -13.89 7.28
N ALA A 98 -24.51 -13.32 8.45
CA ALA A 98 -24.25 -11.90 8.57
C ALA A 98 -22.86 -11.55 8.00
N HIS A 99 -22.65 -10.28 7.64
CA HIS A 99 -21.36 -9.79 7.14
C HIS A 99 -20.24 -10.10 8.14
N GLU A 100 -20.50 -9.86 9.42
CA GLU A 100 -19.55 -10.03 10.52
C GLU A 100 -19.12 -11.50 10.72
N ASP A 101 -19.96 -12.45 10.31
CA ASP A 101 -19.64 -13.88 10.35
C ASP A 101 -18.77 -14.30 9.14
N ALA A 102 -18.96 -13.66 7.98
CA ALA A 102 -18.21 -13.95 6.76
C ALA A 102 -16.84 -13.24 6.71
N GLU A 103 -16.75 -12.04 7.29
CA GLU A 103 -15.53 -11.22 7.31
C GLU A 103 -14.27 -11.97 7.78
N PRO A 104 -14.26 -12.71 8.90
CA PRO A 104 -13.06 -13.43 9.32
C PRO A 104 -12.66 -14.54 8.35
N LEU A 105 -13.63 -15.18 7.69
CA LEU A 105 -13.37 -16.25 6.72
C LEU A 105 -12.67 -15.71 5.46
N VAL A 106 -13.13 -14.57 4.96
CA VAL A 106 -12.53 -13.88 3.81
C VAL A 106 -11.16 -13.30 4.19
N THR A 107 -11.09 -12.62 5.34
CA THR A 107 -9.88 -11.95 5.83
C THR A 107 -8.73 -12.93 6.01
N ALA A 108 -9.00 -14.13 6.52
CA ALA A 108 -8.00 -15.19 6.65
C ALA A 108 -7.42 -15.69 5.31
N ARG A 109 -8.00 -15.30 4.16
CA ARG A 109 -7.50 -15.65 2.82
C ARG A 109 -6.78 -14.50 2.10
N LEU A 110 -6.84 -13.28 2.64
CA LEU A 110 -6.20 -12.10 2.06
C LEU A 110 -4.78 -11.95 2.60
N GLN A 111 -3.78 -12.08 1.73
CA GLN A 111 -2.37 -11.97 2.10
C GLN A 111 -2.00 -10.53 2.49
N CYS A 112 -2.66 -9.52 1.91
CA CYS A 112 -2.36 -8.11 2.17
C CYS A 112 -2.64 -7.68 3.61
N LEU A 113 -3.44 -8.45 4.35
CA LEU A 113 -3.81 -8.19 5.74
C LEU A 113 -2.92 -8.93 6.74
N GLU A 114 -2.05 -9.83 6.27
CA GLU A 114 -1.08 -10.48 7.13
C GLU A 114 -0.12 -9.43 7.72
N PRO A 115 0.01 -9.35 9.06
CA PRO A 115 0.95 -8.43 9.67
C PRO A 115 2.36 -8.68 9.13
N LYS A 116 3.06 -7.61 8.78
CA LYS A 116 4.45 -7.71 8.35
C LYS A 116 5.24 -8.41 9.44
N GLN A 117 5.75 -9.61 9.13
CA GLN A 117 6.60 -10.34 10.06
C GLN A 117 7.83 -9.48 10.36
N ALA A 118 8.08 -9.23 11.65
CA ALA A 118 9.26 -8.50 12.06
C ALA A 118 10.49 -9.36 11.74
N LEU A 119 11.30 -8.92 10.78
CA LEU A 119 12.60 -9.53 10.53
C LEU A 119 13.42 -9.45 11.82
N ASN A 120 13.98 -10.58 12.23
CA ASN A 120 14.95 -10.56 13.32
C ASN A 120 16.23 -9.80 12.88
N GLY A 121 17.10 -9.46 13.83
CA GLY A 121 18.29 -8.64 13.55
C GLY A 121 19.21 -9.23 12.48
N GLU A 122 19.29 -10.57 12.41
CA GLU A 122 20.10 -11.30 11.44
C GLU A 122 19.49 -11.26 10.04
N GLU A 123 18.18 -11.47 9.93
CA GLU A 123 17.44 -11.39 8.67
C GLU A 123 17.44 -9.97 8.08
N LEU A 124 17.32 -8.95 8.94
CA LEU A 124 17.40 -7.56 8.52
C LEU A 124 18.80 -7.21 7.99
N ALA A 125 19.85 -7.65 8.68
CA ALA A 125 21.23 -7.44 8.26
C ALA A 125 21.51 -8.15 6.92
N ALA A 126 21.05 -9.39 6.77
CA ALA A 126 21.17 -10.15 5.52
C ALA A 126 20.40 -9.50 4.37
N SER A 127 19.20 -8.97 4.63
CA SER A 127 18.40 -8.26 3.64
C SER A 127 19.08 -6.96 3.17
N LYS A 128 19.64 -6.18 4.11
CA LYS A 128 20.43 -4.98 3.79
C LYS A 128 21.67 -5.31 2.98
N ALA A 129 22.42 -6.36 3.36
CA ALA A 129 23.63 -6.77 2.65
C ALA A 129 23.32 -7.18 1.20
N ARG A 130 22.23 -7.95 0.97
CA ARG A 130 21.78 -8.31 -0.38
C ARG A 130 21.37 -7.09 -1.22
N LEU A 131 20.70 -6.12 -0.61
CA LEU A 131 20.32 -4.89 -1.31
C LEU A 131 21.57 -4.09 -1.71
N GLN A 132 22.53 -3.94 -0.80
CA GLN A 132 23.77 -3.22 -1.05
C GLN A 132 24.55 -3.87 -2.20
N GLN A 133 24.70 -5.20 -2.17
CA GLN A 133 25.36 -5.93 -3.24
C GLN A 133 24.71 -5.66 -4.61
N ARG A 134 23.38 -5.68 -4.69
CA ARG A 134 22.66 -5.40 -5.94
C ARG A 134 22.85 -3.96 -6.43
N LEU A 135 22.94 -2.99 -5.53
CA LEU A 135 23.22 -1.60 -5.89
C LEU A 135 24.64 -1.45 -6.42
N ASP A 136 25.61 -2.09 -5.77
CA ASP A 136 27.01 -2.08 -6.20
C ASP A 136 27.16 -2.74 -7.59
N GLU A 137 26.44 -3.84 -7.86
CA GLU A 137 26.39 -4.51 -9.16
C GLU A 137 25.72 -3.69 -10.27
N MET A 138 24.87 -2.71 -9.94
CA MET A 138 24.24 -1.82 -10.93
C MET A 138 25.08 -0.59 -11.26
N ILE A 139 26.03 -0.24 -10.39
CA ILE A 139 26.88 0.96 -10.53
C ILE A 139 28.27 0.60 -11.10
N GLY A 140 28.70 -0.66 -10.99
CA GLY A 140 29.93 -1.19 -11.60
C GLY A 140 29.75 -1.64 -13.04
#